data_AF-A0A0G0W3W6-F1
#
_entry.id   AF-A0A0G0W3W6-F1
#
_cell.length_a   1.000
_cell.length_b   1.000
_cell.length_c   1.000
_cell.angle_alpha   90.00
_cell.angle_beta   90.00
_cell.angle_gamma   90.00
#
_symmetry.space_group_name_H-M   'P 1'
#
loop_
_entity.id
_entity.type
_entity.pdbx_description
1 polymer ?
#
loop_
_entity_poly.entity_id
_entity_poly.type
_entity_poly.pdbx_seq_one_letter_code
_entity_poly.pdbx_strand_id
1 'polypeptide(L)'
;MNHIISGRVMRGDGYGGKLGFPTVNLELEKEEILPAGVYAGIVILEDKEYRAGIAVDQNNKIDAHLLGYSGDAYGKKVIFKINKFLREYRKFDTEEELISQIKKDLDKC
;
A
#
# COMPACT_ATOMS: atom_id res chain seq x y z
N MET A 1 15.27 5.84 2.16
CA MET A 1 14.55 6.87 2.96
C MET A 1 13.96 6.10 4.12
N ASN A 2 14.14 6.53 5.38
CA ASN A 2 13.47 5.89 6.51
C ASN A 2 12.37 6.85 6.98
N HIS A 3 11.20 6.71 6.38
CA HIS A 3 10.07 7.58 6.65
C HIS A 3 8.95 6.75 7.29
N ILE A 4 8.38 7.25 8.39
CA ILE A 4 7.42 6.50 9.20
C ILE A 4 6.14 7.30 9.26
N ILE A 5 5.05 6.68 8.81
CA ILE A 5 3.70 7.25 8.85
C ILE A 5 2.78 6.33 9.66
N SER A 6 1.79 6.90 10.32
CA SER A 6 0.78 6.15 11.08
C SER A 6 -0.62 6.55 10.67
N GLY A 7 -1.55 5.61 10.78
CA GLY A 7 -2.92 5.80 10.35
C GLY A 7 -3.84 4.71 10.82
N ARG A 8 -5.09 4.77 10.37
CA ARG A 8 -6.08 3.72 10.55
C ARG A 8 -6.47 3.12 9.21
N VAL A 9 -6.68 1.81 9.22
CA VAL A 9 -7.18 1.13 8.03
C VAL A 9 -8.65 1.48 7.81
N MET A 10 -8.95 1.92 6.60
CA MET A 10 -10.26 2.29 6.11
C MET A 10 -10.73 1.28 5.06
N ARG A 11 -12.04 1.27 4.82
CA ARG A 11 -12.63 0.52 3.71
C ARG A 11 -12.41 1.32 2.43
N GLY A 12 -11.76 0.69 1.46
CA GLY A 12 -11.67 1.19 0.09
C GLY A 12 -12.77 0.66 -0.82
N ASP A 13 -12.55 0.83 -2.12
CA ASP A 13 -13.38 0.28 -3.20
C ASP A 13 -13.22 -1.24 -3.42
N GLY A 14 -12.22 -1.85 -2.77
CA GLY A 14 -11.91 -3.28 -2.89
C GLY A 14 -11.34 -3.67 -4.26
N TYR A 15 -10.89 -2.72 -5.08
CA TYR A 15 -10.43 -2.99 -6.44
C TYR A 15 -9.22 -3.92 -6.48
N GLY A 16 -8.23 -3.69 -5.60
CA GLY A 16 -7.06 -4.57 -5.48
C GLY A 16 -7.44 -6.03 -5.21
N GLY A 17 -8.48 -6.26 -4.39
CA GLY A 17 -8.99 -7.60 -4.11
C GLY A 17 -9.52 -8.31 -5.36
N LYS A 18 -10.19 -7.59 -6.27
CA LYS A 18 -10.67 -8.14 -7.55
C LYS A 18 -9.51 -8.57 -8.46
N LEU A 19 -8.37 -7.91 -8.36
CA LEU A 19 -7.15 -8.23 -9.10
C LEU A 19 -6.29 -9.32 -8.45
N GLY A 20 -6.69 -9.85 -7.28
CA GLY A 20 -5.92 -10.83 -6.51
C GLY A 20 -4.87 -10.23 -5.56
N PHE A 21 -4.89 -8.92 -5.35
CA PHE A 21 -3.97 -8.18 -4.47
C PHE A 21 -4.78 -7.36 -3.46
N PRO A 22 -5.41 -7.99 -2.44
CA PRO A 22 -6.20 -7.27 -1.45
C PRO A 22 -5.37 -6.18 -0.78
N THR A 23 -5.88 -4.95 -0.77
CA THR A 23 -5.21 -3.79 -0.17
C THR A 23 -5.98 -3.27 1.03
N VAL A 24 -5.25 -2.70 1.99
CA VAL A 24 -5.81 -1.84 3.02
C VAL A 24 -5.67 -0.39 2.58
N ASN A 25 -6.73 0.40 2.73
CA ASN A 25 -6.68 1.84 2.49
C ASN A 25 -6.30 2.52 3.81
N LEU A 26 -5.49 3.57 3.76
CA LEU A 26 -5.02 4.25 4.97
C LEU A 26 -5.58 5.66 5.07
N GLU A 27 -6.16 5.98 6.22
CA GLU A 27 -6.35 7.36 6.67
C GLU A 27 -5.22 7.73 7.64
N LEU A 28 -4.43 8.73 7.26
CA LEU A 28 -3.27 9.19 8.03
C LEU A 28 -3.70 9.96 9.28
N GLU A 29 -2.99 9.79 10.39
CA GLU A 29 -3.23 10.55 11.63
C GLU A 29 -2.80 12.01 11.51
N LYS A 30 -1.91 12.32 10.57
CA LYS A 30 -1.42 13.68 10.26
C LYS A 30 -1.55 13.92 8.77
N GLU A 31 -1.80 15.17 8.39
CA GLU A 31 -1.71 15.58 6.99
C GLU A 31 -0.24 15.49 6.54
N GLU A 32 0.07 14.43 5.82
CA GLU A 32 1.40 14.17 5.28
C GLU A 32 1.26 13.81 3.81
N ILE A 33 2.00 14.51 2.96
CA ILE A 33 1.94 14.34 1.51
C ILE A 33 3.14 13.52 1.07
N LEU A 34 2.89 12.35 0.50
CA LEU A 34 3.90 11.52 -0.13
C LEU A 34 3.88 11.74 -1.64
N PRO A 35 5.04 11.65 -2.33
CA PRO A 35 5.04 11.65 -3.79
C PRO A 35 4.16 10.52 -4.34
N ALA A 36 3.43 10.79 -5.41
CA ALA A 36 2.62 9.76 -6.06
C ALA A 36 3.54 8.67 -6.65
N GLY A 37 3.26 7.40 -6.32
CA GLY A 37 4.07 6.29 -6.77
C GLY A 37 3.90 5.02 -5.96
N VAL A 38 4.80 4.08 -6.20
CA VAL A 38 4.82 2.79 -5.50
C VAL A 38 6.09 2.67 -4.69
N TYR A 39 5.94 2.19 -3.46
CA TYR A 39 6.98 2.04 -2.47
C TYR A 39 7.00 0.61 -1.93
N ALA A 40 8.18 0.16 -1.52
CA ALA A 40 8.34 -1.01 -0.67
C ALA A 40 8.56 -0.56 0.76
N GLY A 41 7.92 -1.24 1.70
CA GLY A 41 8.00 -0.92 3.12
C GLY A 41 7.60 -2.06 4.04
N ILE A 42 7.57 -1.75 5.33
CA ILE A 42 7.06 -2.61 6.39
C ILE A 42 5.79 -1.98 6.97
N VAL A 43 4.75 -2.78 7.15
CA VAL A 43 3.54 -2.41 7.89
C VAL A 43 3.53 -3.13 9.21
N ILE A 44 3.43 -2.39 10.31
CA ILE A 44 3.14 -2.94 11.62
C ILE A 44 1.62 -2.88 11.82
N LEU A 45 1.03 -4.04 12.02
CA LEU A 45 -0.38 -4.23 12.33
C LEU A 45 -0.49 -5.20 13.51
N GLU A 46 -1.09 -4.77 14.62
CA GLU A 46 -1.26 -5.59 15.85
C GLU A 46 0.05 -6.26 16.30
N ASP A 47 1.11 -5.45 16.42
CA ASP A 47 2.46 -5.87 16.83
C ASP A 47 3.16 -6.90 15.90
N LYS A 48 2.61 -7.13 14.71
CA LYS A 48 3.21 -7.96 13.66
C LYS A 48 3.68 -7.11 12.49
N GLU A 49 4.88 -7.42 12.00
CA GLU A 49 5.47 -6.78 10.82
C GLU A 49 5.18 -7.58 9.55
N TYR A 50 4.71 -6.88 8.52
CA TYR A 50 4.47 -7.42 7.19
C TYR A 50 5.27 -6.61 6.16
N ARG A 51 5.95 -7.29 5.23
CA ARG A 51 6.43 -6.61 4.02
C ARG A 51 5.21 -6.13 3.24
N ALA A 52 5.31 -4.97 2.59
CA ALA A 52 4.21 -4.42 1.83
C ALA A 52 4.65 -3.63 0.60
N GLY A 53 3.84 -3.76 -0.45
CA GLY A 53 3.79 -2.79 -1.52
C GLY A 53 2.80 -1.69 -1.17
N ILE A 54 3.24 -0.44 -1.20
CA ILE A 54 2.46 0.74 -0.82
C ILE A 54 2.30 1.61 -2.08
N ALA A 55 1.07 1.82 -2.52
CA ALA A 55 0.72 2.70 -3.62
C ALA A 55 0.15 4.01 -3.08
N VAL A 56 0.68 5.13 -3.58
CA VAL A 56 0.20 6.48 -3.32
C VAL A 56 -0.29 7.05 -4.64
N ASP A 57 -1.56 7.45 -4.71
CA ASP A 57 -2.12 8.09 -5.90
C ASP A 57 -1.88 9.60 -5.93
N GLN A 58 -2.36 10.26 -6.99
CA GLN A 58 -2.19 11.71 -7.17
C GLN A 58 -3.00 12.56 -6.17
N ASN A 59 -3.98 11.96 -5.49
CA ASN A 59 -4.78 12.60 -4.44
C ASN A 59 -4.25 12.24 -3.04
N ASN A 60 -3.04 11.67 -2.95
CA ASN A 60 -2.43 11.21 -1.70
C ASN A 60 -3.25 10.12 -0.98
N LYS A 61 -4.06 9.36 -1.72
CA LYS A 61 -4.69 8.15 -1.20
C LYS A 61 -3.65 7.05 -1.14
N ILE A 62 -3.57 6.39 0.01
CA ILE A 62 -2.57 5.35 0.27
C ILE A 62 -3.25 4.00 0.36
N ASP A 63 -2.85 3.09 -0.53
CA ASP A 63 -3.24 1.69 -0.56
C ASP A 63 -2.03 0.81 -0.27
N ALA A 64 -2.18 -0.20 0.57
CA ALA A 64 -1.08 -1.12 0.86
C ALA A 64 -1.50 -2.57 0.78
N HIS A 65 -0.70 -3.38 0.06
CA HIS A 65 -0.82 -4.82 0.03
C HIS A 65 0.17 -5.43 1.01
N LEU A 66 -0.33 -6.02 2.11
CA LEU A 66 0.50 -6.67 3.13
C LEU A 66 0.76 -8.12 2.72
N LEU A 67 2.01 -8.45 2.42
CA LEU A 67 2.41 -9.79 1.99
C LEU A 67 2.16 -10.80 3.10
N GLY A 68 1.37 -11.84 2.78
CA GLY A 68 1.04 -12.92 3.70
C GLY A 68 -0.05 -12.60 4.73
N TYR A 69 -0.67 -11.41 4.67
CA TYR A 69 -1.81 -11.08 5.52
C TYR A 69 -3.13 -11.49 4.85
N SER A 70 -4.03 -12.12 5.62
CA SER A 70 -5.32 -12.61 5.12
C SER A 70 -6.50 -12.31 6.07
N GLY A 71 -6.36 -11.33 6.96
CA GLY A 71 -7.37 -10.97 7.95
C GLY A 71 -8.17 -9.71 7.60
N ASP A 72 -9.05 -9.31 8.52
CA ASP A 72 -9.69 -7.99 8.50
C ASP A 72 -8.90 -6.99 9.35
N ALA A 73 -8.39 -5.95 8.71
CA ALA A 73 -7.63 -4.89 9.33
C ALA A 73 -8.47 -3.62 9.61
N TYR A 74 -9.75 -3.60 9.22
CA TYR A 74 -10.58 -2.39 9.28
C TYR A 74 -10.65 -1.76 10.68
N GLY A 75 -10.46 -0.44 10.73
CA GLY A 75 -10.47 0.36 11.95
C GLY A 75 -9.21 0.21 12.82
N LYS A 76 -8.31 -0.72 12.51
CA LYS A 76 -7.08 -0.95 13.26
C LYS A 76 -6.04 0.11 12.95
N LYS A 77 -5.26 0.47 13.97
CA LYS A 77 -4.10 1.34 13.83
C LYS A 77 -2.95 0.58 13.17
N VAL A 78 -2.25 1.25 12.28
CA VAL A 78 -1.13 0.71 11.52
C VAL A 78 -0.01 1.73 11.43
N ILE A 79 1.23 1.23 11.37
CA ILE A 79 2.43 2.04 11.16
C ILE A 79 3.12 1.55 9.89
N PHE A 80 3.41 2.45 8.97
CA PHE A 80 4.15 2.15 7.75
C PHE A 80 5.55 2.72 7.88
N LYS A 81 6.53 1.84 7.73
CA LYS A 81 7.92 2.22 7.50
C LYS A 81 8.13 2.16 5.99
N ILE A 82 8.26 3.31 5.36
CA ILE A 82 8.58 3.42 3.93
C ILE A 82 10.10 3.29 3.79
N ASN A 83 10.55 2.26 3.09
CA ASN A 83 11.97 1.94 2.95
C ASN A 83 12.53 2.39 1.60
N LYS A 84 11.78 2.13 0.52
CA LYS A 84 12.27 2.28 -0.85
C LYS A 84 11.17 2.75 -1.79
N PHE A 85 11.46 3.77 -2.60
CA PHE A 85 10.65 4.12 -3.76
C PHE A 85 10.94 3.14 -4.90
N LEU A 86 9.90 2.52 -5.46
CA LEU A 86 10.02 1.53 -6.53
C LEU A 86 9.82 2.15 -7.91
N ARG A 87 8.82 3.03 -8.07
CA ARG A 87 8.51 3.72 -9.32
C ARG A 87 7.47 4.82 -9.12
N GLU A 88 7.39 5.72 -10.10
CA GLU A 88 6.33 6.71 -10.20
C GLU A 88 4.95 6.07 -10.46
N TYR A 89 3.91 6.85 -10.16
CA TYR A 89 2.54 6.52 -10.50
C TYR A 89 2.38 6.52 -12.02
N ARG A 90 1.68 5.52 -12.55
CA ARG A 90 1.31 5.44 -13.96
C ARG A 90 -0.07 4.81 -14.10
N LYS A 91 -0.80 5.23 -15.13
CA LYS A 91 -2.01 4.55 -15.59
C LYS A 91 -1.61 3.37 -16.48
N PHE A 92 -2.53 2.43 -16.61
CA PHE A 92 -2.40 1.26 -17.49
C PHE A 92 -3.64 1.21 -18.36
N ASP A 93 -3.46 0.78 -19.60
CA ASP A 93 -4.55 0.72 -20.57
C ASP A 93 -5.38 -0.57 -20.40
N THR A 94 -4.80 -1.59 -19.77
CA THR A 94 -5.45 -2.89 -19.51
C THR A 94 -5.23 -3.38 -18.08
N GLU A 95 -6.13 -4.23 -17.59
CA GLU A 95 -5.98 -4.87 -16.27
C GLU A 95 -4.79 -5.84 -16.25
N GLU A 96 -4.51 -6.53 -17.36
CA GLU A 96 -3.40 -7.46 -17.48
C GLU A 96 -2.04 -6.76 -17.30
N GLU A 97 -1.87 -5.57 -17.89
CA GLU A 97 -0.67 -4.77 -17.71
C GLU A 97 -0.50 -4.31 -16.25
N LEU A 98 -1.59 -3.87 -15.63
CA LEU A 98 -1.60 -3.46 -14.22
C LEU A 98 -1.21 -4.64 -13.32
N ILE A 99 -1.85 -5.80 -13.48
CA ILE A 99 -1.56 -7.02 -12.72
C ILE A 99 -0.09 -7.43 -12.90
N SER A 100 0.41 -7.42 -14.14
CA SER A 100 1.81 -7.75 -14.45
C SER A 100 2.78 -6.80 -13.75
N GLN A 101 2.47 -5.50 -13.70
CA GLN A 101 3.30 -4.53 -13.01
C GLN A 101 3.23 -4.68 -11.48
N ILE A 102 2.04 -4.91 -10.90
CA ILE A 102 1.89 -5.14 -9.46
C ILE A 102 2.77 -6.32 -9.01
N LYS A 103 2.76 -7.44 -9.75
CA LYS A 103 3.62 -8.60 -9.45
C LYS A 103 5.10 -8.21 -9.40
N LYS A 104 5.58 -7.49 -10.41
CA LYS A 104 6.98 -7.01 -10.47
C LYS A 104 7.33 -6.05 -9.34
N ASP A 105 6.37 -5.27 -8.86
CA ASP A 105 6.56 -4.35 -7.74
C ASP A 105 6.62 -5.12 -6.41
N LEU A 106 5.73 -6.11 -6.21
CA LEU A 106 5.70 -6.97 -5.03
C LEU A 106 6.94 -7.86 -4.92
N ASP A 107 7.50 -8.34 -6.03
CA ASP A 107 8.77 -9.09 -6.05
C ASP A 107 9.96 -8.26 -5.53
N LYS A 108 9.84 -6.92 -5.53
CA LYS A 108 10.86 -5.98 -5.03
C LYS A 108 10.61 -5.53 -3.59
N CYS A 109 9.46 -5.89 -3.00
CA CYS A 109 9.08 -5.54 -1.63
C CYS A 109 9.64 -6.55 -0.67
#